data_AF-A0A847EPI6-F1
#
_entry.id   AF-A0A847EPI6-F1
#
_cell.length_a   1.000
_cell.length_b   1.000
_cell.length_c   1.000
_cell.angle_alpha   90.00
_cell.angle_beta   90.00
_cell.angle_gamma   90.00
#
_symmetry.space_group_name_H-M   'P 1'
#
loop_
_entity.id
_entity.type
_entity.pdbx_description
1 polymer ?
#
loop_
_entity_poly.entity_id
_entity_poly.type
_entity_poly.pdbx_seq_one_letter_code
_entity_poly.pdbx_strand_id
1 'polypeptide(L)'
;MSDDTATDARGSDAQAGRILAASEEIRAAGGSARRAGRDPINTPMIRNWTEAIGDTNPIYESEEAAVAAGHGGLVAPPAMAQVWTMRGLGKTREADDPLGNMTDLLDAEGFTSVVATNCDSTYHRYTRPGEEVTISSVLTDVVGPKTTGLGEGWFFTTRNYWRVGDEVVAEMDFRILKFRPPAKKAEPAAPAAPGSDQIVASSGSATDDLVVGKVLRPSVSQDTRFFWDGVAAHELRIQK
;
A
#
# COMPACT_ATOMS: atom_id res chain seq x y z
N MET A 1 7.41 13.05 41.02
CA MET A 1 6.60 13.01 39.77
C MET A 1 7.28 13.72 38.60
N SER A 2 8.61 13.84 38.59
CA SER A 2 9.35 14.62 37.57
C SER A 2 10.43 13.83 36.82
N ASP A 3 10.47 12.49 37.00
CA ASP A 3 11.57 11.63 36.52
C ASP A 3 11.18 10.76 35.31
N ASP A 4 9.87 10.60 35.06
CA ASP A 4 9.34 9.75 33.99
C ASP A 4 9.40 10.43 32.61
N THR A 5 9.12 11.73 32.56
CA THR A 5 9.12 12.53 31.31
C THR A 5 10.52 12.75 30.73
N ALA A 6 11.54 12.84 31.59
CA ALA A 6 12.93 12.99 31.15
C ALA A 6 13.53 11.69 30.59
N THR A 7 12.98 10.55 30.97
CA THR A 7 13.41 9.22 30.50
C THR A 7 12.76 8.89 29.16
N ASP A 8 11.49 9.25 28.98
CA ASP A 8 10.74 9.11 27.73
C ASP A 8 11.32 9.99 26.59
N ALA A 9 11.65 11.26 26.89
CA ALA A 9 12.26 12.16 25.90
C ALA A 9 13.64 11.68 25.41
N ARG A 10 14.49 11.17 26.32
CA ARG A 10 15.80 10.60 25.96
C ARG A 10 15.68 9.31 25.14
N GLY A 11 14.66 8.50 25.41
CA GLY A 11 14.35 7.30 24.62
C GLY A 11 13.89 7.64 23.20
N SER A 12 13.04 8.67 23.07
CA SER A 12 12.56 9.18 21.78
C SER A 12 13.68 9.79 20.94
N ASP A 13 14.54 10.62 21.52
CA ASP A 13 15.70 11.20 20.81
C ASP A 13 16.69 10.11 20.34
N ALA A 14 16.94 9.10 21.17
CA ALA A 14 17.78 7.97 20.80
C ALA A 14 17.15 7.12 19.67
N GLN A 15 15.83 6.93 19.68
CA GLN A 15 15.10 6.24 18.62
C GLN A 15 15.16 7.03 17.29
N ALA A 16 14.92 8.34 17.33
CA ALA A 16 15.03 9.19 16.17
C ALA A 16 16.43 9.17 15.56
N GLY A 17 17.47 9.20 16.41
CA GLY A 17 18.86 9.05 15.97
C GLY A 17 19.14 7.73 15.24
N ARG A 18 18.63 6.60 15.74
CA ARG A 18 18.76 5.29 15.07
C ARG A 18 18.06 5.27 13.71
N ILE A 19 16.84 5.79 13.63
CA ILE A 19 16.06 5.83 12.39
C ILE A 19 16.81 6.64 11.33
N LEU A 20 17.31 7.83 11.69
CA LEU A 20 18.07 8.67 10.76
C LEU A 20 19.37 8.00 10.31
N ALA A 21 20.13 7.39 11.22
CA ALA A 21 21.35 6.68 10.87
C ALA A 21 21.08 5.51 9.89
N ALA A 22 20.09 4.67 10.17
CA ALA A 22 19.70 3.57 9.29
C ALA A 22 19.15 4.08 7.94
N SER A 23 18.44 5.20 7.92
CA SER A 23 17.96 5.84 6.69
C SER A 23 19.12 6.32 5.82
N GLU A 24 20.18 6.84 6.44
CA GLU A 24 21.41 7.23 5.73
C GLU A 24 22.16 6.03 5.17
N GLU A 25 22.19 4.90 5.87
CA GLU A 25 22.74 3.65 5.33
C GLU A 25 21.94 3.15 4.12
N ILE A 26 20.60 3.20 4.17
CA ILE A 26 19.73 2.85 3.03
C ILE A 26 20.01 3.79 1.85
N ARG A 27 20.16 5.09 2.11
CA ARG A 27 20.48 6.07 1.06
C ARG A 27 21.88 5.84 0.47
N ALA A 28 22.87 5.53 1.31
CA ALA A 28 24.24 5.27 0.90
C ALA A 28 24.41 3.95 0.12
N ALA A 29 23.54 2.95 0.37
CA ALA A 29 23.46 1.73 -0.42
C ALA A 29 23.02 2.00 -1.88
N GLY A 30 22.46 3.18 -2.15
CA GLY A 30 22.09 3.63 -3.49
C GLY A 30 20.68 3.23 -3.89
N GLY A 31 20.43 3.20 -5.20
CA GLY A 31 19.15 2.80 -5.75
C GLY A 31 19.04 1.29 -5.93
N SER A 32 17.80 0.80 -5.96
CA SER A 32 17.52 -0.58 -6.34
C SER A 32 18.02 -0.87 -7.75
N ALA A 33 18.41 -2.13 -7.97
CA ALA A 33 18.69 -2.65 -9.29
C ALA A 33 17.47 -2.46 -10.21
N ARG A 34 17.72 -2.28 -11.51
CA ARG A 34 16.66 -2.14 -12.50
C ARG A 34 15.87 -3.43 -12.58
N ARG A 35 14.57 -3.36 -12.31
CA ARG A 35 13.64 -4.48 -12.39
C ARG A 35 12.72 -4.31 -13.59
N ALA A 36 12.67 -5.32 -14.46
CA ALA A 36 11.74 -5.35 -15.57
C ALA A 36 10.28 -5.46 -15.07
N GLY A 37 9.37 -4.83 -15.82
CA GLY A 37 7.96 -5.15 -15.77
C GLY A 37 7.70 -6.60 -16.14
N ARG A 38 6.55 -7.14 -15.72
CA ARG A 38 6.21 -8.54 -16.02
C ARG A 38 6.01 -8.76 -17.52
N ASP A 39 5.41 -7.78 -18.17
CA ASP A 39 5.06 -7.81 -19.58
C ASP A 39 5.56 -6.52 -20.24
N PRO A 40 5.88 -6.54 -21.55
CA PRO A 40 5.96 -5.32 -22.33
C PRO A 40 4.63 -4.56 -22.24
N ILE A 41 4.67 -3.26 -22.53
CA ILE A 41 3.45 -2.46 -22.66
C ILE A 41 2.55 -3.14 -23.69
N ASN A 42 1.30 -3.35 -23.32
CA ASN A 42 0.40 -4.17 -24.14
C ASN A 42 -1.04 -3.62 -24.13
N THR A 43 -1.68 -3.74 -25.28
CA THR A 43 -3.05 -3.26 -25.51
C THR A 43 -4.08 -3.92 -24.59
N PRO A 44 -4.02 -5.23 -24.25
CA PRO A 44 -4.97 -5.83 -23.31
C PRO A 44 -4.99 -5.13 -21.94
N MET A 45 -3.82 -4.83 -21.37
CA MET A 45 -3.76 -4.11 -20.10
C MET A 45 -4.20 -2.65 -20.22
N ILE A 46 -3.89 -1.99 -21.35
CA ILE A 46 -4.38 -0.62 -21.63
C ILE A 46 -5.91 -0.61 -21.62
N ARG A 47 -6.56 -1.53 -22.35
CA ARG A 47 -8.03 -1.64 -22.42
C ARG A 47 -8.67 -1.91 -21.07
N ASN A 48 -8.15 -2.90 -20.33
CA ASN A 48 -8.66 -3.20 -18.99
C ASN A 48 -8.59 -1.97 -18.06
N TRP A 49 -7.51 -1.19 -18.19
CA TRP A 49 -7.33 0.02 -17.39
C TRP A 49 -8.27 1.14 -17.84
N THR A 50 -8.36 1.43 -19.14
CA THR A 50 -9.23 2.49 -19.66
C THR A 50 -10.71 2.20 -19.40
N GLU A 51 -11.15 0.94 -19.56
CA GLU A 51 -12.50 0.50 -19.21
C GLU A 51 -12.81 0.67 -17.72
N ALA A 52 -11.88 0.27 -16.84
CA ALA A 52 -12.07 0.38 -15.39
C ALA A 52 -12.07 1.83 -14.89
N ILE A 53 -11.24 2.69 -15.50
CA ILE A 53 -11.16 4.12 -15.16
C ILE A 53 -12.27 4.93 -15.83
N GLY A 54 -12.83 4.45 -16.94
CA GLY A 54 -13.79 5.17 -17.76
C GLY A 54 -13.15 6.23 -18.66
N ASP A 55 -11.85 6.12 -18.97
CA ASP A 55 -11.14 7.02 -19.88
C ASP A 55 -11.39 6.60 -21.33
N THR A 56 -12.16 7.41 -22.06
CA THR A 56 -12.58 7.14 -23.45
C THR A 56 -11.72 7.84 -24.49
N ASN A 57 -10.53 8.30 -24.11
CA ASN A 57 -9.63 8.99 -25.04
C ASN A 57 -9.21 8.06 -26.20
N PRO A 58 -9.53 8.40 -27.46
CA PRO A 58 -9.36 7.48 -28.59
C PRO A 58 -7.89 7.18 -28.93
N ILE A 59 -6.93 7.98 -28.45
CA ILE A 59 -5.50 7.76 -28.74
C ILE A 59 -4.95 6.45 -28.15
N TYR A 60 -5.67 5.85 -27.19
CA TYR A 60 -5.28 4.59 -26.56
C TYR A 60 -5.80 3.35 -27.29
N GLU A 61 -6.76 3.51 -28.20
CA GLU A 61 -7.46 2.39 -28.87
C GLU A 61 -7.47 2.48 -30.40
N SER A 62 -7.43 3.69 -30.97
CA SER A 62 -7.41 3.95 -32.40
C SER A 62 -6.06 4.49 -32.85
N GLU A 63 -5.37 3.74 -33.72
CA GLU A 63 -4.10 4.16 -34.30
C GLU A 63 -4.26 5.42 -35.15
N GLU A 64 -5.36 5.53 -35.91
CA GLU A 64 -5.69 6.73 -36.69
C GLU A 64 -5.83 7.97 -35.80
N ALA A 65 -6.55 7.84 -34.67
CA ALA A 65 -6.72 8.95 -33.73
C ALA A 65 -5.39 9.35 -33.07
N ALA A 66 -4.56 8.37 -32.70
CA ALA A 66 -3.25 8.63 -32.12
C ALA A 66 -2.32 9.36 -33.10
N VAL A 67 -2.30 8.94 -34.38
CA VAL A 67 -1.54 9.61 -35.44
C VAL A 67 -2.08 11.02 -35.70
N ALA A 68 -3.39 11.20 -35.77
CA ALA A 68 -4.02 12.52 -35.92
C ALA A 68 -3.69 13.46 -34.75
N ALA A 69 -3.48 12.93 -33.55
CA ALA A 69 -3.03 13.66 -32.37
C ALA A 69 -1.51 13.92 -32.32
N GLY A 70 -0.76 13.50 -33.35
CA GLY A 70 0.69 13.73 -33.47
C GLY A 70 1.56 12.64 -32.84
N HIS A 71 1.00 11.50 -32.46
CA HIS A 71 1.77 10.34 -32.03
C HIS A 71 2.22 9.49 -33.23
N GLY A 72 3.23 8.63 -33.04
CA GLY A 72 3.71 7.72 -34.08
C GLY A 72 2.97 6.37 -34.11
N GLY A 73 1.71 6.35 -33.69
CA GLY A 73 0.91 5.14 -33.45
C GLY A 73 0.27 5.13 -32.05
N LEU A 74 -0.32 4.00 -31.67
CA LEU A 74 -0.94 3.83 -30.34
C LEU A 74 0.03 4.12 -29.20
N VAL A 75 -0.52 4.72 -28.14
CA VAL A 75 0.23 5.06 -26.93
C VAL A 75 -0.46 4.50 -25.69
N ALA A 76 0.30 4.26 -24.62
CA ALA A 76 -0.25 3.94 -23.31
C ALA A 76 -0.64 5.23 -22.57
N PRO A 77 -1.72 5.21 -21.75
CA PRO A 77 -2.01 6.30 -20.83
C PRO A 77 -0.80 6.59 -19.93
N PRO A 78 -0.33 7.84 -19.80
CA PRO A 78 0.85 8.16 -18.99
C PRO A 78 0.73 7.69 -17.53
N ALA A 79 -0.49 7.80 -16.97
CA ALA A 79 -0.81 7.36 -15.61
C ALA A 79 -0.65 5.84 -15.37
N MET A 80 -0.44 5.03 -16.41
CA MET A 80 -0.12 3.61 -16.28
C MET A 80 1.36 3.33 -16.03
N ALA A 81 2.25 4.34 -15.99
CA ALA A 81 3.70 4.14 -15.81
C ALA A 81 4.04 3.14 -14.68
N GLN A 82 3.41 3.30 -13.51
CA GLN A 82 3.62 2.39 -12.37
C GLN A 82 3.02 0.99 -12.61
N VAL A 83 1.88 0.90 -13.29
CA VAL A 83 1.11 -0.35 -13.52
C VAL A 83 1.98 -1.42 -14.17
N TRP A 84 2.80 -1.04 -15.16
CA TRP A 84 3.68 -1.95 -15.89
C TRP A 84 4.71 -2.68 -15.02
N THR A 85 5.03 -2.08 -13.87
CA THR A 85 6.06 -2.60 -12.96
C THR A 85 5.49 -3.02 -11.62
N MET A 86 4.17 -3.02 -11.45
CA MET A 86 3.54 -3.60 -10.26
C MET A 86 3.89 -5.09 -10.18
N ARG A 87 4.27 -5.54 -8.98
CA ARG A 87 4.73 -6.92 -8.76
C ARG A 87 3.64 -7.96 -9.00
N GLY A 88 2.37 -7.58 -8.86
CA GLY A 88 1.24 -8.49 -8.95
C GLY A 88 1.09 -9.36 -7.69
N LEU A 89 0.23 -10.37 -7.78
CA LEU A 89 -0.16 -11.20 -6.63
C LEU A 89 0.95 -12.19 -6.24
N GLY A 90 1.20 -12.34 -4.94
CA GLY A 90 2.07 -13.39 -4.39
C GLY A 90 3.57 -13.20 -4.63
N LYS A 91 4.01 -12.00 -5.03
CA LYS A 91 5.42 -11.67 -5.22
C LYS A 91 6.01 -10.98 -4.00
N THR A 92 7.26 -11.31 -3.70
CA THR A 92 8.05 -10.68 -2.64
C THR A 92 8.74 -9.42 -3.16
N ARG A 93 9.14 -8.52 -2.25
CA ARG A 93 9.99 -7.37 -2.59
C ARG A 93 11.45 -7.80 -2.71
N GLU A 94 12.20 -7.00 -3.45
CA GLU A 94 13.63 -7.19 -3.66
C GLU A 94 14.36 -6.62 -2.45
N ALA A 95 15.45 -7.25 -2.03
CA ALA A 95 16.17 -6.87 -0.81
C ALA A 95 16.78 -5.45 -0.86
N ASP A 96 16.96 -4.91 -2.06
CA ASP A 96 17.49 -3.59 -2.32
C ASP A 96 16.39 -2.54 -2.56
N ASP A 97 15.09 -2.87 -2.38
CA ASP A 97 13.98 -1.93 -2.56
C ASP A 97 13.95 -0.90 -1.41
N PRO A 98 14.30 0.38 -1.63
CA PRO A 98 14.39 1.38 -0.56
C PRO A 98 13.05 1.66 0.12
N LEU A 99 11.93 1.50 -0.62
CA LEU A 99 10.59 1.61 -0.05
C LEU A 99 10.32 0.48 0.95
N GLY A 100 10.73 -0.75 0.61
CA GLY A 100 10.63 -1.92 1.49
C GLY A 100 11.49 -1.73 2.73
N ASN A 101 12.76 -1.40 2.54
CA ASN A 101 13.73 -1.24 3.62
C ASN A 101 13.32 -0.15 4.62
N MET A 102 12.82 1.00 4.15
CA MET A 102 12.27 2.05 5.03
C MET A 102 11.00 1.62 5.75
N THR A 103 10.13 0.85 5.08
CA THR A 103 8.90 0.34 5.71
C THR A 103 9.25 -0.61 6.86
N ASP A 104 10.15 -1.56 6.62
CA ASP A 104 10.57 -2.56 7.61
C ASP A 104 11.32 -1.92 8.78
N LEU A 105 12.20 -0.93 8.51
CA LEU A 105 12.87 -0.14 9.53
C LEU A 105 11.88 0.55 10.47
N LEU A 106 10.88 1.25 9.90
CA LEU A 106 9.91 2.00 10.67
C LEU A 106 8.91 1.07 11.40
N ASP A 107 8.60 -0.09 10.82
CA ASP A 107 7.83 -1.15 11.48
C ASP A 107 8.54 -1.66 12.75
N ALA A 108 9.84 -1.94 12.65
CA ALA A 108 10.64 -2.40 13.78
C ALA A 108 10.73 -1.37 14.93
N GLU A 109 10.63 -0.08 14.61
CA GLU A 109 10.62 1.02 15.60
C GLU A 109 9.18 1.40 16.08
N GLY A 110 8.17 0.64 15.65
CA GLY A 110 6.78 0.73 16.15
C GLY A 110 5.86 1.67 15.37
N PHE A 111 6.24 2.12 14.18
CA PHE A 111 5.43 2.94 13.28
C PHE A 111 4.68 2.07 12.26
N THR A 112 3.78 1.21 12.74
CA THR A 112 3.24 0.13 11.91
C THR A 112 2.18 0.55 10.90
N SER A 113 1.50 1.68 11.13
CA SER A 113 0.47 2.18 10.22
C SER A 113 1.11 2.96 9.06
N VAL A 114 0.48 2.93 7.89
CA VAL A 114 1.01 3.56 6.68
C VAL A 114 -0.09 4.29 5.91
N VAL A 115 0.26 5.46 5.37
CA VAL A 115 -0.58 6.17 4.40
C VAL A 115 0.30 6.86 3.36
N ALA A 116 -0.06 6.78 2.09
CA ALA A 116 0.56 7.58 1.05
C ALA A 116 0.01 9.01 1.13
N THR A 117 0.88 10.02 1.12
CA THR A 117 0.46 11.42 1.27
C THR A 117 0.60 12.23 -0.02
N ASN A 118 1.62 11.93 -0.83
CA ASN A 118 1.86 12.63 -2.10
C ASN A 118 2.36 11.65 -3.17
N CYS A 119 1.97 11.95 -4.40
CA CYS A 119 2.40 11.25 -5.60
C CYS A 119 2.58 12.30 -6.69
N ASP A 120 3.83 12.69 -6.94
CA ASP A 120 4.19 13.72 -7.92
C ASP A 120 4.89 13.02 -9.09
N SER A 121 4.23 12.94 -10.24
CA SER A 121 4.72 12.21 -11.41
C SER A 121 5.04 13.15 -12.57
N THR A 122 6.20 12.92 -13.20
CA THR A 122 6.61 13.59 -14.46
C THR A 122 6.66 12.54 -15.56
N TYR A 123 6.02 12.83 -16.70
CA TYR A 123 6.03 11.98 -17.89
C TYR A 123 6.83 12.68 -18.98
N HIS A 124 7.98 12.13 -19.36
CA HIS A 124 8.86 12.75 -20.35
C HIS A 124 8.36 12.50 -21.78
N ARG A 125 7.71 11.36 -22.00
CA ARG A 125 7.00 11.05 -23.24
C ARG A 125 5.92 9.99 -23.02
N TYR A 126 5.04 9.86 -24.01
CA TYR A 126 4.17 8.69 -24.12
C TYR A 126 4.98 7.44 -24.45
N THR A 127 4.57 6.32 -23.86
CA THR A 127 5.10 5.00 -24.16
C THR A 127 4.17 4.25 -25.10
N ARG A 128 4.67 3.20 -25.77
CA ARG A 128 3.97 2.50 -26.84
C ARG A 128 3.88 1.00 -26.57
N PRO A 129 2.83 0.32 -27.09
CA PRO A 129 2.78 -1.13 -27.09
C PRO A 129 4.06 -1.77 -27.66
N GLY A 130 4.55 -2.81 -27.00
CA GLY A 130 5.79 -3.51 -27.32
C GLY A 130 7.03 -2.98 -26.59
N GLU A 131 7.00 -1.77 -26.02
CA GLU A 131 8.13 -1.27 -25.22
C GLU A 131 8.25 -2.02 -23.88
N GLU A 132 9.48 -2.40 -23.52
CA GLU A 132 9.79 -3.01 -22.22
C GLU A 132 10.18 -1.94 -21.21
N VAL A 133 9.44 -1.90 -20.10
CA VAL A 133 9.65 -0.92 -19.03
C VAL A 133 10.41 -1.56 -17.88
N THR A 134 11.44 -0.87 -17.39
CA THR A 134 12.10 -1.20 -16.12
C THR A 134 11.87 -0.11 -15.08
N ILE A 135 11.81 -0.47 -13.81
CA ILE A 135 11.80 0.46 -12.67
C ILE A 135 13.08 0.32 -11.85
N SER A 136 13.57 1.45 -11.35
CA SER A 136 14.51 1.53 -10.22
C SER A 136 14.04 2.63 -9.28
N SER A 137 14.42 2.56 -8.01
CA SER A 137 14.00 3.51 -6.98
C SER A 137 15.15 3.90 -6.08
N VAL A 138 15.12 5.12 -5.54
CA VAL A 138 16.08 5.66 -4.57
C VAL A 138 15.33 6.30 -3.41
N LEU A 139 15.92 6.27 -2.20
CA LEU A 139 15.44 7.06 -1.07
C LEU A 139 15.97 8.50 -1.19
N THR A 140 15.09 9.50 -1.16
CA THR A 140 15.47 10.90 -1.37
C THR A 140 15.35 11.77 -0.13
N ASP A 141 14.30 11.56 0.68
CA ASP A 141 14.02 12.39 1.86
C ASP A 141 13.47 11.53 3.01
N VAL A 142 13.84 11.87 4.24
CA VAL A 142 13.33 11.27 5.47
C VAL A 142 13.18 12.37 6.53
N VAL A 143 11.97 12.57 7.03
CA VAL A 143 11.65 13.64 7.97
C VAL A 143 10.80 13.09 9.11
N GLY A 144 11.30 13.22 10.33
CA GLY A 144 10.58 12.85 11.54
C GLY A 144 11.42 13.01 12.81
N PRO A 145 10.83 12.70 13.97
CA PRO A 145 9.41 12.43 14.15
C PRO A 145 8.56 13.69 13.91
N LYS A 146 7.33 13.52 13.45
CA LYS A 146 6.33 14.58 13.27
C LYS A 146 5.01 14.17 13.91
N THR A 147 4.43 15.09 14.68
CA THR A 147 3.06 14.96 15.18
C THR A 147 2.08 15.31 14.06
N THR A 148 1.23 14.36 13.70
CA THR A 148 0.21 14.52 12.65
C THR A 148 -1.19 14.27 13.21
N GLY A 149 -2.23 14.50 12.40
CA GLY A 149 -3.60 14.15 12.77
C GLY A 149 -3.84 12.64 12.92
N LEU A 150 -2.94 11.79 12.40
CA LEU A 150 -3.01 10.34 12.51
C LEU A 150 -2.15 9.78 13.66
N GLY A 151 -1.36 10.63 14.32
CA GLY A 151 -0.40 10.25 15.35
C GLY A 151 1.02 10.74 15.03
N GLU A 152 1.95 10.40 15.91
CA GLU A 152 3.38 10.59 15.66
C GLU A 152 3.87 9.65 14.56
N GLY A 153 4.64 10.18 13.62
CA GLY A 153 5.17 9.40 12.52
C GLY A 153 6.35 10.02 11.79
N TRP A 154 6.79 9.31 10.77
CA TRP A 154 7.91 9.64 9.91
C TRP A 154 7.43 9.72 8.46
N PHE A 155 7.81 10.80 7.79
CA PHE A 155 7.67 10.92 6.36
C PHE A 155 8.93 10.42 5.70
N PHE A 156 8.79 9.67 4.61
CA PHE A 156 9.91 9.42 3.71
C PHE A 156 9.44 9.46 2.26
N THR A 157 10.35 9.84 1.37
CA THR A 157 10.09 9.95 -0.07
C THR A 157 11.04 9.03 -0.82
N THR A 158 10.45 8.23 -1.71
CA THR A 158 11.22 7.49 -2.72
C THR A 158 11.01 8.12 -4.08
N ARG A 159 12.08 8.23 -4.87
CA ARG A 159 11.99 8.60 -6.28
C ARG A 159 12.09 7.35 -7.14
N ASN A 160 11.09 7.15 -7.97
CA ASN A 160 11.00 6.03 -8.91
C ASN A 160 11.34 6.53 -10.30
N TYR A 161 12.08 5.73 -11.05
CA TYR A 161 12.43 5.98 -12.44
C TYR A 161 11.93 4.82 -13.29
N TRP A 162 11.07 5.11 -14.27
CA TRP A 162 10.69 4.17 -15.31
C TRP A 162 11.48 4.46 -16.57
N ARG A 163 12.04 3.40 -17.16
CA ARG A 163 12.88 3.47 -18.34
C ARG A 163 12.47 2.48 -19.42
N VAL A 164 12.68 2.88 -20.67
CA VAL A 164 12.70 1.98 -21.84
C VAL A 164 14.09 2.04 -22.43
N GLY A 165 14.79 0.89 -22.50
CA GLY A 165 16.24 0.92 -22.75
C GLY A 165 16.92 1.78 -21.69
N ASP A 166 17.72 2.78 -22.05
CA ASP A 166 18.35 3.68 -21.06
C ASP A 166 17.59 5.00 -20.84
N GLU A 167 16.56 5.27 -21.65
CA GLU A 167 15.77 6.50 -21.61
C GLU A 167 14.83 6.53 -20.40
N VAL A 168 14.82 7.61 -19.62
CA VAL A 168 13.77 7.85 -18.60
C VAL A 168 12.50 8.30 -19.31
N VAL A 169 11.44 7.51 -19.20
CA VAL A 169 10.14 7.84 -19.80
C VAL A 169 9.18 8.45 -18.78
N ALA A 170 9.35 8.13 -17.50
CA ALA A 170 8.63 8.74 -16.40
C ALA A 170 9.42 8.68 -15.09
N GLU A 171 9.14 9.61 -14.19
CA GLU A 171 9.64 9.60 -12.81
C GLU A 171 8.54 9.97 -11.82
N MET A 172 8.64 9.49 -10.59
CA MET A 172 7.65 9.75 -9.53
C MET A 172 8.32 9.91 -8.18
N ASP A 173 8.04 11.03 -7.52
CA ASP A 173 8.27 11.20 -6.09
C ASP A 173 7.05 10.69 -5.33
N PHE A 174 7.27 9.64 -4.54
CA PHE A 174 6.22 9.01 -3.74
C PHE A 174 6.53 9.21 -2.26
N ARG A 175 5.68 10.00 -1.59
CA ARG A 175 5.82 10.33 -0.17
C ARG A 175 4.84 9.54 0.67
N ILE A 176 5.37 8.89 1.70
CA ILE A 176 4.63 8.05 2.63
C ILE A 176 4.80 8.59 4.04
N LEU A 177 3.74 8.51 4.83
CA LEU A 177 3.77 8.64 6.28
C LEU A 177 3.63 7.25 6.91
N LYS A 178 4.64 6.81 7.67
CA LYS A 178 4.52 5.71 8.62
C LYS A 178 4.28 6.30 10.00
N PHE A 179 3.25 5.84 10.69
CA PHE A 179 2.82 6.44 11.95
C PHE A 179 2.46 5.36 12.97
N ARG A 180 2.51 5.72 14.25
CA ARG A 180 2.08 4.80 15.30
C ARG A 180 0.58 4.56 15.18
N PRO A 181 0.10 3.31 15.33
CA PRO A 181 -1.34 3.09 15.43
C PRO A 181 -1.88 3.90 16.62
N PRO A 182 -3.11 4.44 16.51
CA PRO A 182 -3.73 5.11 17.64
C PRO A 182 -3.71 4.17 18.84
N ALA A 183 -3.30 4.67 20.01
CA ALA A 183 -3.39 3.90 21.23
C ALA A 183 -4.81 3.36 21.32
N LYS A 184 -4.97 2.03 21.37
CA LYS A 184 -6.27 1.42 21.59
C LYS A 184 -6.85 2.11 22.83
N LYS A 185 -7.90 2.92 22.66
CA LYS A 185 -8.81 3.12 23.78
C LYS A 185 -9.18 1.72 24.20
N ALA A 186 -8.91 1.36 25.45
CA ALA A 186 -9.39 0.13 26.03
C ALA A 186 -10.91 0.19 25.89
N GLU A 187 -11.42 -0.40 24.82
CA GLU A 187 -12.81 -0.76 24.71
C GLU A 187 -13.01 -1.74 25.87
N PRO A 188 -13.93 -1.44 26.81
CA PRO A 188 -14.15 -2.34 27.94
C PRO A 188 -14.34 -3.72 27.37
N ALA A 189 -13.47 -4.64 27.77
CA ALA A 189 -13.52 -6.02 27.31
C ALA A 189 -14.96 -6.47 27.45
N ALA A 190 -15.63 -6.72 26.32
CA ALA A 190 -16.91 -7.37 26.34
C ALA A 190 -16.69 -8.65 27.17
N PRO A 191 -17.49 -8.89 28.22
CA PRO A 191 -17.25 -10.00 29.12
C PRO A 191 -17.13 -11.26 28.27
N ALA A 192 -16.02 -11.99 28.46
CA ALA A 192 -15.76 -13.23 27.75
C ALA A 192 -16.99 -14.12 27.90
N ALA A 193 -17.72 -14.33 26.80
CA ALA A 193 -18.78 -15.31 26.75
C ALA A 193 -18.12 -16.68 26.97
N PRO A 194 -18.56 -17.47 27.95
CA PRO A 194 -18.02 -18.81 28.14
C PRO A 194 -18.61 -19.74 27.07
N GLY A 195 -17.78 -20.35 26.22
CA GLY A 195 -18.23 -21.49 25.38
C GLY A 195 -17.53 -21.67 24.02
N SER A 196 -16.57 -22.60 24.00
CA SER A 196 -16.04 -23.43 22.90
C SER A 196 -15.65 -22.84 21.53
N ASP A 197 -14.38 -23.03 21.17
CA ASP A 197 -13.79 -23.03 19.81
C ASP A 197 -14.42 -24.08 18.86
N GLN A 198 -15.73 -24.09 18.69
CA GLN A 198 -16.42 -24.98 17.75
C GLN A 198 -17.10 -24.18 16.65
N ILE A 199 -16.79 -24.54 15.39
CA ILE A 199 -17.53 -24.07 14.23
C ILE A 199 -18.78 -24.92 14.11
N VAL A 200 -19.95 -24.29 14.29
CA VAL A 200 -21.26 -24.94 14.14
C VAL A 200 -21.88 -24.45 12.84
N ALA A 201 -22.16 -25.36 11.92
CA ALA A 201 -22.94 -25.06 10.73
C ALA A 201 -24.42 -24.90 11.09
N SER A 202 -25.07 -23.83 10.65
CA SER A 202 -26.52 -23.62 10.85
C SER A 202 -27.37 -24.72 10.20
N SER A 203 -26.82 -25.45 9.24
CA SER A 203 -27.42 -26.60 8.54
C SER A 203 -27.14 -27.94 9.21
N GLY A 204 -26.32 -27.99 10.26
CA GLY A 204 -25.88 -29.25 10.89
C GLY A 204 -24.92 -30.09 10.05
N SER A 205 -24.34 -29.51 8.98
CA SER A 205 -23.30 -30.19 8.18
C SER A 205 -22.00 -30.37 8.98
N ALA A 206 -21.23 -31.40 8.64
CA ALA A 206 -19.89 -31.60 9.20
C ALA A 206 -19.01 -30.38 8.93
N THR A 207 -18.19 -30.00 9.91
CA THR A 207 -17.32 -28.81 9.87
C THR A 207 -15.84 -29.18 10.02
N ASP A 208 -15.52 -30.46 9.87
CA ASP A 208 -14.20 -31.04 10.12
C ASP A 208 -13.10 -30.51 9.18
N ASP A 209 -13.50 -29.94 8.03
CA ASP A 209 -12.62 -29.33 7.02
C ASP A 209 -12.39 -27.82 7.23
N LEU A 210 -13.06 -27.20 8.21
CA LEU A 210 -12.98 -25.77 8.47
C LEU A 210 -11.92 -25.44 9.54
N VAL A 211 -11.01 -24.53 9.23
CA VAL A 211 -9.94 -24.09 10.14
C VAL A 211 -10.32 -22.79 10.83
N VAL A 212 -10.42 -22.82 12.17
CA VAL A 212 -10.66 -21.63 13.00
C VAL A 212 -9.59 -20.58 12.70
N GLY A 213 -10.02 -19.36 12.32
CA GLY A 213 -9.14 -18.25 11.95
C GLY A 213 -8.89 -18.08 10.44
N LYS A 214 -9.24 -19.06 9.59
CA LYS A 214 -9.24 -18.91 8.12
C LYS A 214 -10.62 -18.62 7.53
N VAL A 215 -11.68 -18.86 8.30
CA VAL A 215 -13.05 -18.54 7.90
C VAL A 215 -13.30 -17.05 8.16
N LEU A 216 -13.72 -16.31 7.13
CA LEU A 216 -14.18 -14.93 7.31
C LEU A 216 -15.34 -14.94 8.31
N ARG A 217 -15.15 -14.26 9.44
CA ARG A 217 -16.26 -14.01 10.35
C ARG A 217 -17.15 -12.92 9.76
N PRO A 218 -18.48 -13.06 9.86
CA PRO A 218 -19.38 -11.97 9.54
C PRO A 218 -18.97 -10.71 10.31
N SER A 219 -18.82 -9.60 9.61
CA SER A 219 -18.50 -8.31 10.23
C SER A 219 -19.72 -7.77 10.96
N VAL A 220 -19.56 -7.43 12.24
CA VAL A 220 -20.60 -6.76 13.03
C VAL A 220 -20.49 -5.26 12.79
N SER A 221 -21.45 -4.69 12.08
CA SER A 221 -21.61 -3.25 11.86
C SER A 221 -22.68 -2.66 12.78
N GLN A 222 -22.81 -1.34 12.85
CA GLN A 222 -23.89 -0.71 13.61
C GLN A 222 -25.28 -1.15 13.12
N ASP A 223 -25.44 -1.30 11.80
CA ASP A 223 -26.71 -1.71 11.18
C ASP A 223 -27.05 -3.18 11.43
N THR A 224 -26.04 -4.04 11.61
CA THR A 224 -26.25 -5.48 11.84
C THR A 224 -26.19 -5.86 13.32
N ARG A 225 -25.82 -4.93 14.22
CA ARG A 225 -25.66 -5.17 15.65
C ARG A 225 -26.91 -5.76 16.29
N PHE A 226 -28.09 -5.24 15.95
CA PHE A 226 -29.36 -5.72 16.52
C PHE A 226 -29.59 -7.22 16.27
N PHE A 227 -29.18 -7.71 15.09
CA PHE A 227 -29.31 -9.10 14.69
C PHE A 227 -28.31 -9.97 15.48
N TRP A 228 -27.04 -9.55 15.54
CA TRP A 228 -25.99 -10.29 16.25
C TRP A 228 -26.23 -10.36 17.76
N ASP A 229 -26.74 -9.28 18.37
CA ASP A 229 -27.15 -9.26 19.77
C ASP A 229 -28.33 -10.23 20.02
N GLY A 230 -29.25 -10.34 19.06
CA GLY A 230 -30.34 -11.31 19.10
C GLY A 230 -29.82 -12.75 19.05
N VAL A 231 -28.93 -13.06 18.10
CA VAL A 231 -28.30 -14.39 17.99
C VAL A 231 -27.58 -14.79 19.28
N ALA A 232 -26.80 -13.88 19.87
CA ALA A 232 -26.10 -14.13 21.13
C ALA A 232 -27.05 -14.38 22.32
N ALA A 233 -28.22 -13.74 22.30
CA ALA A 233 -29.27 -13.94 23.31
C ALA A 233 -30.23 -15.11 22.99
N HIS A 234 -30.01 -15.84 21.89
CA HIS A 234 -30.94 -16.85 21.36
C HIS A 234 -32.35 -16.29 21.03
N GLU A 235 -32.41 -15.04 20.57
CA GLU A 235 -33.62 -14.33 20.18
C GLU A 235 -33.63 -14.02 18.67
N LEU A 236 -34.76 -14.24 18.00
CA LEU A 236 -34.96 -13.75 16.63
C LEU A 236 -35.45 -12.30 16.67
N ARG A 237 -34.56 -11.36 16.33
CA ARG A 237 -34.90 -9.94 16.23
C ARG A 237 -35.09 -9.55 14.77
N ILE A 238 -36.20 -8.86 14.48
CA ILE A 238 -36.54 -8.36 13.14
C ILE A 238 -36.64 -6.85 13.22
N GLN A 239 -35.83 -6.14 12.43
CA GLN A 239 -35.93 -4.70 12.28
C GLN A 239 -37.14 -4.38 11.38
N LYS A 240 -38.00 -3.48 11.85
CA LYS A 240 -39.14 -2.97 11.06
C LYS A 240 -38.74 -1.72 10.29
#